data_AF-A0A7W0N0I3-F1
#
_entry.id   AF-A0A7W0N0I3-F1
#
_cell.length_a   1.000
_cell.length_b   1.000
_cell.length_c   1.000
_cell.angle_alpha   90.00
_cell.angle_beta   90.00
_cell.angle_gamma   90.00
#
_symmetry.space_group_name_H-M   'P 1'
#
loop_
_entity.id
_entity.type
_entity.pdbx_description
1 polymer ?
#
loop_
_entity_poly.entity_id
_entity_poly.type
_entity_poly.pdbx_seq_one_letter_code
_entity_poly.pdbx_strand_id
1 'polypeptide(L)'
;SGDDRFASAFTPYAYSLLPIQIWRLRSGRLVDATRSYPGAVAQHARELWRLYERMRSGEVRGILAAYLADEALLGREDRGWLRLERVSERGELGRGLEEDGFPAGRHYLAELQRFLARSGYL
;
A
#
# COMPACT_ATOMS: atom_id res chain seq x y z
N SER A 1 2.12 9.07 11.10
CA SER A 1 3.12 7.99 10.99
C SER A 1 2.69 7.06 9.86
N GLY A 2 3.35 5.93 9.67
CA GLY A 2 2.89 4.85 8.80
C GLY A 2 2.57 3.59 9.60
N ASP A 3 1.89 2.62 8.96
CA ASP A 3 1.68 1.28 9.51
C ASP A 3 2.92 0.40 9.27
N ASP A 4 3.70 0.16 10.32
CA ASP A 4 4.95 -0.60 10.26
C ASP A 4 4.77 -2.06 9.82
N ARG A 5 3.54 -2.61 9.84
CA ARG A 5 3.26 -3.95 9.30
C ARG A 5 3.57 -4.06 7.80
N PHE A 6 3.62 -2.94 7.08
CA PHE A 6 3.99 -2.90 5.66
C PHE A 6 5.51 -2.89 5.43
N ALA A 7 6.30 -2.57 6.46
CA ALA A 7 7.75 -2.53 6.36
C ALA A 7 8.28 -3.94 6.07
N SER A 8 9.01 -4.10 4.97
CA SER A 8 9.52 -5.40 4.53
C SER A 8 8.45 -6.47 4.31
N ALA A 9 7.20 -6.09 4.03
CA ALA A 9 6.14 -7.05 3.73
C ALA A 9 6.14 -7.50 2.25
N PHE A 10 6.52 -6.59 1.34
CA PHE A 10 6.41 -6.82 -0.11
C PHE A 10 7.65 -6.40 -0.91
N THR A 11 8.64 -5.82 -0.26
CA THR A 11 9.85 -5.27 -0.85
C THR A 11 10.85 -5.00 0.28
N PRO A 12 12.18 -4.89 0.05
CA PRO A 12 13.11 -4.55 1.13
C PRO A 12 12.73 -3.24 1.83
N TYR A 13 13.11 -3.10 3.11
CA TYR A 13 12.77 -1.94 3.94
C TYR A 13 13.03 -0.58 3.26
N ALA A 14 14.15 -0.45 2.55
CA ALA A 14 14.54 0.78 1.84
C ALA A 14 13.55 1.23 0.74
N TYR A 15 12.73 0.31 0.24
CA TYR A 15 11.70 0.55 -0.78
C TYR A 15 10.28 0.48 -0.22
N SER A 16 10.14 0.24 1.08
CA SER A 16 8.84 0.19 1.74
C SER A 16 8.25 1.59 1.84
N LEU A 17 7.03 1.74 1.36
CA LEU A 17 6.18 2.88 1.67
C LEU A 17 5.04 2.35 2.54
N LEU A 18 4.58 3.18 3.47
CA LEU A 18 3.62 2.77 4.49
C LEU A 18 2.33 3.57 4.30
N PRO A 19 1.14 2.96 4.45
CA PRO A 19 -0.10 3.71 4.46
C PRO A 19 -0.14 4.65 5.67
N ILE A 20 -0.84 5.77 5.53
CA ILE A 20 -0.83 6.80 6.57
C ILE A 20 -1.56 6.30 7.82
N GLN A 21 -0.97 6.57 8.98
CA GLN A 21 -1.62 6.40 10.28
C GLN A 21 -1.70 7.74 11.00
N ILE A 22 -2.91 8.06 11.46
CA ILE A 22 -3.21 9.26 12.24
C ILE A 22 -3.66 8.83 13.62
N TRP A 23 -2.81 9.08 14.60
CA TRP A 23 -3.06 8.75 16.00
C TRP A 23 -3.67 9.93 16.72
N ARG A 24 -4.62 9.65 17.62
CA ARG A 24 -5.16 10.63 18.56
C ARG A 24 -4.87 10.19 19.98
N LEU A 25 -4.40 11.09 20.83
CA LEU A 25 -4.26 10.83 22.25
C LEU A 25 -5.64 10.93 22.93
N ARG A 26 -6.09 9.83 23.52
CA ARG A 26 -7.34 9.74 24.29
C ARG A 26 -7.05 9.07 25.63
N SER A 27 -7.25 9.82 26.72
CA SER A 27 -7.05 9.33 28.10
C SER A 27 -5.70 8.61 28.30
N GLY A 28 -4.62 9.20 27.79
CA GLY A 28 -3.26 8.65 27.91
C GLY A 28 -2.93 7.51 26.94
N ARG A 29 -3.81 7.16 26.01
CA ARG A 29 -3.59 6.11 24.98
C ARG A 29 -3.63 6.69 23.58
N LEU A 30 -2.74 6.22 22.70
CA LEU A 30 -2.83 6.49 21.27
C LEU A 30 -3.89 5.56 20.68
N VAL A 31 -4.90 6.15 20.04
CA VAL A 31 -5.93 5.40 19.30
C VAL A 31 -5.82 5.73 17.82
N ASP A 32 -5.96 4.72 16.97
CA ASP A 32 -5.96 4.90 15.53
C ASP A 32 -7.23 5.66 15.15
N ALA A 33 -7.05 6.89 14.66
CA ALA A 33 -8.12 7.76 14.22
C ALA A 33 -8.13 7.93 12.71
N THR A 34 -7.33 7.16 11.95
CA THR A 34 -7.09 7.36 10.51
C THR A 34 -8.37 7.45 9.69
N ARG A 35 -9.35 6.55 9.94
CA ARG A 35 -10.66 6.56 9.27
C ARG A 35 -11.48 7.84 9.51
N SER A 36 -11.18 8.61 10.55
CA SER A 36 -11.82 9.91 10.82
C SER A 36 -11.25 11.06 9.97
N TYR A 37 -10.20 10.81 9.18
CA TYR A 37 -9.51 11.81 8.36
C TYR A 37 -9.46 11.42 6.88
N PRO A 38 -10.61 11.16 6.22
CA PRO A 38 -10.64 10.69 4.84
C PRO A 38 -9.96 11.66 3.85
N GLY A 39 -9.93 12.96 4.15
CA GLY A 39 -9.21 13.95 3.33
C GLY A 39 -7.69 13.71 3.30
N ALA A 40 -7.09 13.38 4.45
CA ALA A 40 -5.66 13.10 4.56
C ALA A 40 -5.30 11.76 3.88
N VAL A 41 -6.11 10.73 4.11
CA VAL A 41 -5.96 9.42 3.44
C VAL A 41 -6.07 9.58 1.92
N ALA A 42 -7.06 10.33 1.42
CA ALA A 42 -7.22 10.58 -0.01
C ALA A 42 -6.07 11.40 -0.60
N GLN A 43 -5.47 12.31 0.17
CA GLN A 43 -4.28 13.03 -0.26
C GLN A 43 -3.08 12.10 -0.39
N HIS A 44 -2.84 11.27 0.62
CA HIS A 44 -1.73 10.33 0.65
C HIS A 44 -1.83 9.29 -0.48
N ALA A 45 -3.02 8.71 -0.70
CA ALA A 45 -3.28 7.82 -1.85
C ALA A 45 -2.94 8.48 -3.20
N ARG A 46 -3.28 9.76 -3.39
CA ARG A 46 -2.92 10.52 -4.61
C ARG A 46 -1.41 10.73 -4.74
N GLU A 47 -0.72 10.99 -3.63
CA GLU A 47 0.73 11.16 -3.62
C GLU A 47 1.45 9.86 -3.95
N LEU A 48 1.02 8.73 -3.38
CA LEU A 48 1.51 7.39 -3.69
C LEU A 48 1.29 7.05 -5.16
N TRP A 49 0.10 7.32 -5.71
CA TRP A 49 -0.17 7.05 -7.12
C TRP A 49 0.74 7.87 -8.06
N ARG A 50 0.91 9.18 -7.78
CA ARG A 50 1.85 10.01 -8.55
C ARG A 50 3.30 9.54 -8.41
N LEU A 51 3.69 9.04 -7.24
CA LEU A 51 5.02 8.47 -7.04
C LEU A 51 5.19 7.19 -7.88
N TYR A 52 4.21 6.30 -7.85
CA TYR A 52 4.16 5.11 -8.71
C TYR A 52 4.32 5.48 -10.19
N GLU A 53 3.58 6.46 -10.70
CA GLU A 53 3.67 6.87 -12.11
C GLU A 53 5.08 7.31 -12.53
N ARG A 54 5.82 7.95 -11.61
CA ARG A 54 7.21 8.35 -11.82
C ARG A 54 8.19 7.19 -11.72
N MET A 55 7.87 6.15 -10.94
CA MET A 55 8.76 5.04 -10.62
C MET A 55 8.43 3.73 -11.34
N ARG A 56 7.37 3.68 -12.16
CA ARG A 56 6.84 2.46 -12.84
C ARG A 56 7.82 1.68 -13.73
N SER A 57 9.02 2.20 -13.97
CA SER A 57 10.11 1.48 -14.65
C SER A 57 10.97 0.64 -13.71
N GLY A 58 10.85 0.79 -12.39
CA GLY A 58 11.61 0.06 -11.38
C GLY A 58 10.71 -0.54 -10.30
N GLU A 59 11.24 -0.62 -9.07
CA GLU A 59 10.55 -1.19 -7.91
C GLU A 59 9.36 -0.35 -7.46
N VAL A 60 8.16 -0.93 -7.43
CA VAL A 60 6.90 -0.25 -7.09
C VAL A 60 6.02 -0.98 -6.09
N ARG A 61 6.39 -2.19 -5.66
CA ARG A 61 5.58 -3.07 -4.80
C ARG A 61 5.25 -2.42 -3.47
N GLY A 62 6.21 -1.74 -2.85
CA GLY A 62 6.00 -0.99 -1.60
C GLY A 62 5.00 0.17 -1.76
N ILE A 63 5.14 0.96 -2.84
CA ILE A 63 4.26 2.11 -3.14
C ILE A 63 2.82 1.63 -3.33
N LEU A 64 2.63 0.57 -4.13
CA LEU A 64 1.31 0.06 -4.50
C LEU A 64 0.61 -0.65 -3.33
N ALA A 65 1.36 -1.24 -2.40
CA ALA A 65 0.80 -1.86 -1.21
C ALA A 65 0.20 -0.79 -0.28
N ALA A 66 0.95 0.28 -0.01
CA ALA A 66 0.46 1.43 0.75
C ALA A 66 -0.72 2.11 0.06
N TYR A 67 -0.66 2.25 -1.27
CA TYR A 67 -1.72 2.88 -2.06
C TYR A 67 -3.04 2.14 -1.91
N LEU A 68 -3.02 0.80 -2.07
CA LEU A 68 -4.25 0.01 -1.98
C LEU A 68 -4.82 0.03 -0.56
N ALA A 69 -3.97 0.03 0.46
CA ALA A 69 -4.41 0.12 1.84
C ALA A 69 -5.13 1.46 2.14
N ASP A 70 -4.63 2.58 1.60
CA ASP A 70 -5.33 3.86 1.71
C ASP A 70 -6.65 3.87 0.94
N GLU A 71 -6.72 3.26 -0.26
CA GLU A 71 -7.99 3.13 -0.99
C GLU A 71 -9.00 2.27 -0.21
N ALA A 72 -8.55 1.21 0.48
CA ALA A 72 -9.40 0.41 1.34
C ALA A 72 -9.93 1.19 2.56
N LEU A 73 -9.09 2.04 3.18
CA LEU A 73 -9.56 2.97 4.23
C LEU A 73 -10.61 3.96 3.74
N LEU A 74 -10.65 4.23 2.43
CA LEU A 74 -11.64 5.12 1.79
C LEU A 74 -12.88 4.37 1.26
N GLY A 75 -12.95 3.04 1.40
CA GLY A 75 -14.02 2.21 0.81
C GLY A 75 -13.98 2.20 -0.72
N ARG A 76 -12.76 2.22 -1.30
CA ARG A 76 -12.50 2.28 -2.75
C ARG A 76 -11.61 1.13 -3.23
N GLU A 77 -11.51 0.07 -2.44
CA GLU A 77 -10.69 -1.10 -2.68
C GLU A 77 -10.95 -1.71 -4.06
N ASP A 78 -12.21 -1.83 -4.52
CA ASP A 78 -12.54 -2.37 -5.85
C ASP A 78 -11.85 -1.59 -6.97
N ARG A 79 -11.88 -0.25 -6.88
CA ARG A 79 -11.20 0.62 -7.85
C ARG A 79 -9.68 0.50 -7.73
N GLY A 80 -9.17 0.37 -6.51
CA GLY A 80 -7.75 0.15 -6.24
C GLY A 80 -7.26 -1.16 -6.85
N TRP A 81 -8.01 -2.25 -6.67
CA TRP A 81 -7.71 -3.57 -7.22
C TRP A 81 -7.68 -3.56 -8.74
N LEU A 82 -8.70 -2.98 -9.39
CA LEU A 82 -8.72 -2.83 -10.85
C LEU A 82 -7.50 -2.08 -11.40
N ARG A 83 -6.95 -1.11 -10.64
CA ARG A 83 -5.70 -0.44 -11.02
C ARG A 83 -4.51 -1.37 -10.89
N LEU A 84 -4.38 -2.08 -9.77
CA LEU A 84 -3.27 -2.99 -9.51
C LEU A 84 -3.25 -4.18 -10.47
N GLU A 85 -4.41 -4.70 -10.88
CA GLU A 85 -4.50 -5.72 -11.93
C GLU A 85 -3.88 -5.23 -13.23
N ARG A 86 -4.22 -4.03 -13.68
CA ARG A 86 -3.62 -3.44 -14.90
C ARG A 86 -2.12 -3.21 -14.76
N VAL A 87 -1.65 -2.82 -13.56
CA VAL A 87 -0.21 -2.72 -13.26
C VAL A 87 0.46 -4.09 -13.39
N SER A 88 -0.16 -5.13 -12.85
CA SER A 88 0.33 -6.51 -12.96
C SER A 88 0.36 -7.00 -14.41
N GLU A 89 -0.66 -6.68 -15.21
CA GLU A 89 -0.75 -7.06 -16.63
C GLU A 89 0.37 -6.41 -17.46
N ARG A 90 0.81 -5.21 -17.09
CA ARG A 90 1.97 -4.53 -17.70
C ARG A 90 3.32 -5.08 -17.24
N GLY A 91 3.31 -6.06 -16.32
CA GLY A 91 4.53 -6.67 -15.77
C GLY A 91 5.32 -5.73 -14.85
N GLU A 92 4.73 -4.64 -14.36
CA GLU A 92 5.43 -3.63 -13.56
C GLU A 92 5.73 -4.14 -12.14
N LEU A 93 4.92 -5.07 -11.61
CA LEU A 93 5.12 -5.70 -10.29
C LEU A 93 6.26 -6.73 -10.24
N GLY A 94 7.04 -6.87 -11.31
CA GLY A 94 8.17 -7.80 -11.37
C GLY A 94 9.48 -7.13 -11.80
N ARG A 95 9.56 -5.80 -11.77
CA ARG A 95 10.73 -5.03 -12.23
C ARG A 95 11.55 -4.50 -11.06
N GLY A 96 12.84 -4.32 -11.28
CA GLY A 96 13.72 -3.45 -10.49
C GLY A 96 14.44 -4.12 -9.32
N LEU A 97 13.93 -5.26 -8.84
CA LEU A 97 14.56 -6.12 -7.83
C LEU A 97 14.25 -7.58 -8.15
N GLU A 98 14.76 -8.05 -9.28
CA GLU A 98 14.59 -9.42 -9.72
C GLU A 98 15.21 -10.40 -8.70
N GLU A 99 14.48 -11.49 -8.39
CA GLU A 99 14.95 -12.58 -7.52
C GLU A 99 15.20 -12.22 -6.04
N ASP A 100 14.64 -11.10 -5.56
CA ASP A 100 14.82 -10.63 -4.18
C ASP A 100 14.03 -11.39 -3.10
N GLY A 101 13.31 -12.44 -3.50
CA GLY A 101 12.52 -13.31 -2.61
C GLY A 101 11.16 -12.74 -2.18
N PHE A 102 10.81 -11.51 -2.58
CA PHE A 102 9.51 -10.92 -2.29
C PHE A 102 8.45 -11.31 -3.34
N PRO A 103 7.16 -11.33 -2.98
CA PRO A 103 6.08 -11.59 -3.94
C PRO A 103 6.13 -10.61 -5.13
N ALA A 104 5.90 -11.12 -6.33
CA ALA A 104 5.89 -10.35 -7.58
C ALA A 104 4.71 -10.73 -8.47
N GLY A 105 4.38 -9.88 -9.46
CA GLY A 105 3.34 -10.13 -10.45
C GLY A 105 1.99 -10.52 -9.82
N ARG A 106 1.36 -11.61 -10.30
CA ARG A 106 0.08 -12.09 -9.75
C ARG A 106 0.20 -12.63 -8.33
N HIS A 107 1.35 -13.16 -7.94
CA HIS A 107 1.56 -13.65 -6.57
C HIS A 107 1.55 -12.50 -5.56
N TYR A 108 2.11 -11.34 -5.93
CA TYR A 108 2.01 -10.11 -5.14
C TYR A 108 0.56 -9.72 -4.85
N LEU A 109 -0.33 -9.77 -5.86
CA LEU A 109 -1.75 -9.41 -5.67
C LEU A 109 -2.44 -10.32 -4.65
N ALA A 110 -2.21 -11.63 -4.75
CA ALA A 110 -2.80 -12.61 -3.84
C ALA A 110 -2.30 -12.42 -2.39
N GLU A 111 -0.99 -12.18 -2.21
CA GLU A 111 -0.42 -11.93 -0.89
C GLU A 111 -0.90 -10.60 -0.30
N LEU A 112 -0.99 -9.55 -1.13
CA LEU A 112 -1.51 -8.25 -0.69
C LEU A 112 -2.96 -8.36 -0.22
N GLN A 113 -3.80 -9.12 -0.92
CA GLN A 113 -5.20 -9.30 -0.52
C GLN A 113 -5.31 -9.97 0.85
N ARG A 114 -4.58 -11.06 1.05
CA ARG A 114 -4.55 -11.77 2.35
C ARG A 114 -4.00 -10.89 3.45
N PHE A 115 -2.94 -10.14 3.16
CA PHE A 115 -2.31 -9.24 4.11
C PHE A 115 -3.26 -8.12 4.55
N LEU A 116 -3.97 -7.46 3.62
CA LEU A 116 -4.91 -6.40 3.94
C LEU A 116 -6.10 -6.88 4.78
N ALA A 117 -6.63 -8.07 4.47
CA ALA A 117 -7.68 -8.71 5.26
C ALA A 117 -7.20 -9.03 6.70
N ARG A 118 -6.02 -9.66 6.85
CA ARG A 118 -5.47 -9.95 8.20
C ARG A 118 -5.13 -8.68 8.99
N SER A 119 -4.82 -7.60 8.30
CA SER A 119 -4.43 -6.32 8.90
C SER A 119 -5.62 -5.39 9.21
N GLY A 120 -6.84 -5.78 8.85
CA GLY A 120 -8.08 -5.03 9.13
C GLY A 120 -8.32 -3.84 8.20
N TYR A 121 -7.76 -3.89 6.99
CA TYR A 121 -8.04 -2.92 5.92
C TYR A 121 -9.22 -3.35 5.05
N LEU A 122 -9.38 -4.65 4.86
CA LEU A 122 -10.51 -5.31 4.18
C LEU A 122 -11.36 -6.08 5.18
#